data_AF-A0A2I0R2N4-F1
#
_entry.id   AF-A0A2I0R2N4-F1
#
_cell.length_a   1.000
_cell.length_b   1.000
_cell.length_c   1.000
_cell.angle_alpha   90.00
_cell.angle_beta   90.00
_cell.angle_gamma   90.00
#
_symmetry.space_group_name_H-M   'P 1'
#
loop_
_entity.id
_entity.type
_entity.pdbx_description
1 polymer ?
#
loop_
_entity_poly.entity_id
_entity_poly.type
_entity_poly.pdbx_seq_one_letter_code
_entity_poly.pdbx_strand_id
1 'polypeptide(L)'
;MEALRKVILIGCLIYGIYGLVSWFELGFFIPPFPIKPILFTVFLIAYILVSRADFSPLLRISLLIWMTSLIFVGQYFVELFFDYRTIDFYLNNIEPFVLMGSLAAFIALVYTMVKEMNYLPYQTIILVGLAALLIPLTILLKDQIVFDYGIITSAFLFFIFDRIRKVESTSEMHLKVLYVMYGVASITFMERITYIF
;
A
#
# COMPACT_ATOMS: atom_id res chain seq x y z
N MET A 1 -14.46 -13.38 -0.80
CA MET A 1 -14.41 -12.05 -1.46
C MET A 1 -15.13 -10.93 -0.74
N GLU A 2 -16.43 -11.06 -0.49
CA GLU A 2 -17.24 -9.93 -0.03
C GLU A 2 -16.77 -9.33 1.30
N ALA A 3 -16.32 -10.18 2.23
CA ALA A 3 -15.75 -9.75 3.50
C ALA A 3 -14.52 -8.85 3.31
N LEU A 4 -13.54 -9.25 2.50
CA LEU A 4 -12.32 -8.46 2.23
C LEU A 4 -12.67 -7.09 1.64
N ARG A 5 -13.57 -7.06 0.65
CA ARG A 5 -14.05 -5.81 0.04
C ARG A 5 -14.71 -4.90 1.09
N LYS A 6 -15.57 -5.43 1.96
CA LYS A 6 -16.22 -4.67 3.03
C LYS A 6 -15.21 -4.11 4.02
N VAL A 7 -14.26 -4.92 4.48
CA VAL A 7 -13.20 -4.47 5.40
C VAL A 7 -12.40 -3.32 4.80
N ILE A 8 -12.00 -3.44 3.54
CA ILE A 8 -11.22 -2.42 2.85
C ILE A 8 -12.03 -1.13 2.69
N LEU A 9 -13.28 -1.23 2.23
CA LEU A 9 -14.17 -0.07 2.08
C LEU A 9 -14.39 0.65 3.41
N ILE A 10 -14.71 -0.09 4.47
CA ILE A 10 -14.93 0.48 5.80
C ILE A 10 -13.65 1.15 6.31
N GLY A 11 -12.49 0.50 6.17
CA GLY A 11 -11.21 1.11 6.56
C GLY A 11 -10.90 2.40 5.80
N CYS A 12 -11.13 2.41 4.48
CA CYS A 12 -10.95 3.62 3.67
C CYS A 12 -11.93 4.73 4.08
N LEU A 13 -13.18 4.40 4.42
CA LEU A 13 -14.16 5.36 4.93
C LEU A 13 -13.76 5.93 6.29
N ILE A 14 -13.30 5.09 7.22
CA ILE A 14 -12.78 5.51 8.53
C ILE A 14 -11.64 6.50 8.34
N TYR A 15 -10.65 6.15 7.51
CA TYR A 15 -9.51 7.03 7.26
C TYR A 15 -9.90 8.29 6.50
N GLY A 16 -10.86 8.20 5.58
CA GLY A 16 -11.38 9.35 4.84
C GLY A 16 -12.08 10.35 5.76
N ILE A 17 -12.92 9.88 6.70
CA ILE A 17 -13.54 10.73 7.72
C ILE A 17 -12.46 11.35 8.60
N TYR A 18 -11.47 10.56 9.04
CA TYR A 18 -10.34 11.07 9.82
C TYR A 18 -9.59 12.18 9.07
N GLY A 19 -9.21 11.96 7.81
CA GLY A 19 -8.53 12.95 6.97
C GLY A 19 -9.35 14.22 6.76
N LEU A 20 -10.66 14.09 6.53
CA LEU A 20 -11.56 15.25 6.40
C LEU A 20 -11.66 16.05 7.71
N VAL A 21 -11.83 15.38 8.86
CA VAL A 21 -11.89 16.05 10.16
C VAL A 21 -10.58 16.79 10.45
N SER A 22 -9.44 16.16 10.17
CA SER A 22 -8.12 16.79 10.28
C SER A 22 -7.98 17.99 9.34
N TRP A 23 -8.44 17.87 8.09
CA TRP A 23 -8.33 18.93 7.09
C TRP A 23 -9.17 20.17 7.43
N PHE A 24 -10.35 19.98 8.04
CA PHE A 24 -11.18 21.10 8.51
C PHE A 24 -10.78 21.62 9.90
N GLU A 25 -9.66 21.14 10.47
CA GLU A 25 -9.21 21.47 11.84
C GLU A 25 -10.30 21.26 12.91
N LEU A 26 -11.26 20.37 12.66
CA LEU A 26 -12.44 20.17 13.52
C LEU A 26 -12.11 19.43 14.83
N GLY A 27 -10.84 19.13 15.06
CA GLY A 27 -10.30 18.61 16.31
C GLY A 27 -8.80 18.29 16.21
N PHE A 28 -8.03 18.66 17.24
CA PHE A 28 -6.66 18.19 17.40
C PHE A 28 -6.68 16.74 17.91
N PHE A 29 -6.44 15.78 17.02
CA PHE A 29 -6.12 14.41 17.44
C PHE A 29 -4.69 14.39 18.00
N ILE A 30 -4.53 14.72 19.28
CA ILE A 30 -3.27 14.59 20.01
C ILE A 30 -3.40 13.41 20.99
N PRO A 31 -2.53 12.39 20.93
CA PRO A 31 -1.48 12.17 19.92
C PRO A 31 -2.08 11.68 18.58
N PRO A 32 -1.37 11.79 17.44
CA PRO A 32 -1.82 11.22 16.18
C PRO A 32 -1.86 9.69 16.34
N PHE A 33 -3.05 9.15 16.59
CA PHE A 33 -3.24 7.72 16.64
C PHE A 33 -2.78 7.14 15.29
N PRO A 34 -1.94 6.09 15.26
CA PRO A 34 -1.38 5.56 14.01
C PRO A 34 -2.43 4.75 13.24
N ILE A 35 -3.52 5.41 12.83
CA ILE A 35 -4.69 4.81 12.18
C ILE A 35 -4.27 4.11 10.88
N LYS A 36 -3.41 4.75 10.07
CA LYS A 36 -2.93 4.21 8.78
C LYS A 36 -2.32 2.80 8.92
N PRO A 37 -1.25 2.59 9.71
CA PRO A 37 -0.64 1.27 9.86
C PRO A 37 -1.54 0.26 10.57
N ILE A 38 -2.45 0.70 11.45
CA ILE A 38 -3.48 -0.17 12.05
C ILE A 38 -4.45 -0.67 10.97
N LEU A 39 -4.95 0.21 10.11
CA LEU A 39 -5.85 -0.17 9.00
C LEU A 39 -5.14 -1.10 8.01
N PHE A 40 -3.87 -0.86 7.70
CA PHE A 40 -3.09 -1.77 6.86
C PHE A 40 -2.91 -3.15 7.49
N THR A 41 -2.72 -3.21 8.82
CA THR A 41 -2.70 -4.47 9.57
C THR A 41 -4.04 -5.20 9.45
N VAL A 42 -5.16 -4.49 9.60
CA VAL A 42 -6.50 -5.06 9.42
C VAL A 42 -6.71 -5.58 7.99
N PHE A 43 -6.26 -4.85 6.97
CA PHE A 43 -6.33 -5.28 5.57
C PHE A 43 -5.52 -6.55 5.33
N LEU A 44 -4.31 -6.63 5.90
CA LEU A 44 -3.44 -7.79 5.82
C LEU A 44 -4.06 -9.02 6.48
N ILE A 45 -4.62 -8.88 7.69
CA ILE A 45 -5.31 -9.97 8.39
C ILE A 45 -6.52 -10.44 7.59
N ALA A 46 -7.35 -9.52 7.11
CA ALA A 46 -8.52 -9.84 6.29
C ALA A 46 -8.12 -10.57 5.00
N TYR A 47 -7.03 -10.16 4.35
CA TYR A 47 -6.47 -10.85 3.20
C TYR A 47 -6.07 -12.29 3.54
N ILE A 48 -5.25 -12.49 4.58
CA ILE A 48 -4.77 -13.83 5.01
C ILE A 48 -5.94 -14.77 5.34
N LEU A 49 -6.99 -14.27 5.98
CA LEU A 49 -8.17 -15.07 6.33
C LEU A 49 -8.95 -15.51 5.09
N VAL A 50 -9.00 -14.69 4.04
CA VAL A 50 -9.77 -14.95 2.81
C VAL A 50 -8.94 -15.63 1.72
N SER A 51 -7.60 -15.64 1.84
CA SER A 51 -6.67 -16.17 0.82
C SER A 51 -6.10 -17.56 1.12
N ARG A 52 -6.71 -18.34 2.03
CA ARG A 52 -6.15 -19.60 2.54
C ARG A 52 -5.90 -20.68 1.46
N ALA A 53 -6.55 -20.60 0.30
CA ALA A 53 -6.50 -21.62 -0.76
C ALA A 53 -6.04 -21.09 -2.14
N ASP A 54 -5.51 -19.87 -2.23
CA ASP A 54 -5.09 -19.28 -3.51
C ASP A 54 -3.70 -19.81 -3.94
N PHE A 55 -3.56 -20.16 -5.23
CA PHE A 55 -2.46 -21.00 -5.73
C PHE A 55 -1.18 -20.27 -6.16
N SER A 56 -1.14 -18.92 -6.22
CA SER A 56 0.10 -18.18 -6.55
C SER A 56 0.92 -17.86 -5.28
N PRO A 57 1.97 -18.64 -4.96
CA PRO A 57 2.78 -18.40 -3.78
C PRO A 57 3.58 -17.09 -3.89
N LEU A 58 4.05 -16.73 -5.09
CA LEU A 58 4.86 -15.53 -5.30
C LEU A 58 4.04 -14.26 -5.07
N LEU A 59 2.81 -14.23 -5.56
CA LEU A 59 1.92 -13.08 -5.44
C LEU A 59 1.48 -12.89 -3.98
N ARG A 60 1.24 -13.99 -3.27
CA ARG A 60 0.98 -13.97 -1.83
C ARG A 60 2.20 -13.48 -1.04
N ILE A 61 3.38 -14.05 -1.27
CA ILE A 61 4.60 -13.68 -0.53
C ILE A 61 4.95 -12.21 -0.77
N SER A 62 4.93 -11.74 -2.02
CA SER A 62 5.21 -10.34 -2.35
C SER A 62 4.21 -9.39 -1.68
N LEU A 63 2.90 -9.69 -1.70
CA LEU A 63 1.90 -8.91 -0.98
C LEU A 63 2.12 -8.91 0.53
N LEU A 64 2.42 -10.06 1.14
CA LEU A 64 2.66 -10.18 2.59
C LEU A 64 3.89 -9.38 3.02
N ILE A 65 5.01 -9.50 2.29
CA ILE A 65 6.24 -8.75 2.59
C ILE A 65 6.00 -7.26 2.39
N TRP A 66 5.34 -6.87 1.28
CA TRP A 66 5.04 -5.47 1.02
C TRP A 66 4.13 -4.87 2.10
N MET A 67 3.01 -5.50 2.44
CA MET A 67 2.10 -5.00 3.48
C MET A 67 2.76 -4.95 4.85
N THR A 68 3.51 -6.00 5.23
CA THR A 68 4.19 -6.05 6.53
C THR A 68 5.22 -4.95 6.62
N SER A 69 6.11 -4.82 5.63
CA SER A 69 7.10 -3.74 5.63
C SER A 69 6.44 -2.36 5.68
N LEU A 70 5.37 -2.14 4.91
CA LEU A 70 4.67 -0.86 4.84
C LEU A 70 3.96 -0.47 6.15
N ILE A 71 3.57 -1.42 6.99
CA ILE A 71 3.08 -1.16 8.36
C ILE A 71 4.18 -0.61 9.27
N PHE A 72 5.43 -1.04 9.05
CA PHE A 72 6.59 -0.63 9.85
C PHE A 72 7.35 0.57 9.28
N VAL A 73 7.01 1.03 8.06
CA VAL A 73 7.51 2.32 7.56
C VAL A 73 6.67 3.44 8.20
N GLY A 74 7.27 4.17 9.12
CA GLY A 74 6.64 5.29 9.83
C GLY A 74 6.80 5.23 11.35
N GLN A 75 7.18 6.39 11.91
CA GLN A 75 7.48 6.60 13.33
C GLN A 75 6.32 6.21 14.28
N TYR A 76 5.09 6.64 13.99
CA TYR A 76 3.98 6.58 14.94
C TYR A 76 3.50 5.17 15.32
N PHE A 77 3.72 4.16 14.47
CA PHE A 77 3.37 2.78 14.82
C PHE A 77 4.41 2.13 15.73
N VAL A 78 5.69 2.39 15.43
CA VAL A 78 6.84 1.91 16.20
C VAL A 78 6.83 2.52 17.60
N GLU A 79 6.37 3.77 17.71
CA GLU A 79 6.16 4.48 18.98
C GLU A 79 5.20 3.80 19.96
N LEU A 80 4.30 2.93 19.49
CA LEU A 80 3.41 2.18 20.38
C LEU A 80 4.13 1.10 21.20
N PHE A 81 5.29 0.64 20.72
CA PHE A 81 5.99 -0.54 21.27
C PHE A 81 7.35 -0.20 21.88
N PHE A 82 7.96 0.92 21.49
CA PHE A 82 9.33 1.26 21.82
C PHE A 82 9.44 2.59 22.55
N ASP A 83 10.49 2.73 23.37
CA ASP A 83 10.84 4.00 24.01
C ASP A 83 11.55 4.95 23.03
N TYR A 84 11.57 6.25 23.35
CA TYR A 84 12.08 7.31 22.46
C TYR A 84 13.49 7.03 21.92
N ARG A 85 14.39 6.47 22.73
CA ARG A 85 15.77 6.16 22.30
C ARG A 85 15.82 5.04 21.26
N THR A 86 14.95 4.03 21.41
CA THR A 86 14.86 2.93 20.44
C THR A 86 14.19 3.38 19.15
N ILE A 87 13.23 4.31 19.22
CA ILE A 87 12.61 4.94 18.04
C ILE A 87 13.67 5.71 17.24
N ASP A 88 14.46 6.58 17.87
CA ASP A 88 15.51 7.34 17.18
C ASP A 88 16.53 6.41 16.50
N PHE A 89 16.90 5.31 17.16
CA PHE A 89 17.76 4.30 16.55
C PHE A 89 17.09 3.63 15.34
N TYR A 90 15.80 3.28 15.45
CA TYR A 90 15.02 2.65 14.39
C TYR A 90 14.91 3.53 13.15
N LEU A 91 14.51 4.80 13.31
CA LEU A 91 14.30 5.74 12.19
C LEU A 91 15.59 5.94 11.40
N ASN A 92 16.73 6.04 12.09
CA ASN A 92 18.01 6.33 11.44
C ASN A 92 18.70 5.10 10.85
N ASN A 93 18.47 3.90 11.39
CA ASN A 93 19.27 2.71 11.05
C ASN A 93 18.47 1.54 10.50
N ILE A 94 17.17 1.42 10.77
CA ILE A 94 16.35 0.26 10.41
C ILE A 94 15.34 0.65 9.33
N GLU A 95 14.61 1.75 9.53
CA GLU A 95 13.56 2.20 8.62
C GLU A 95 14.03 2.32 7.15
N PRO A 96 15.23 2.82 6.82
CA PRO A 96 15.68 2.88 5.44
C PRO A 96 15.74 1.50 4.77
N PHE A 97 16.14 0.47 5.52
CA PHE A 97 16.16 -0.91 5.02
C PHE A 97 14.75 -1.49 4.89
N VAL A 98 13.85 -1.18 5.82
CA VAL A 98 12.44 -1.59 5.74
C VAL A 98 11.76 -0.95 4.54
N LEU A 99 12.02 0.34 4.26
CA LEU A 99 11.53 1.05 3.09
C LEU A 99 12.07 0.44 1.78
N MET A 100 13.38 0.15 1.71
CA MET A 100 13.96 -0.53 0.54
C MET A 100 13.37 -1.93 0.33
N GLY A 101 13.15 -2.69 1.41
CA GLY A 101 12.45 -3.97 1.35
C GLY A 101 11.01 -3.85 0.86
N SER A 102 10.30 -2.82 1.31
CA SER A 102 8.93 -2.52 0.87
C SER A 102 8.87 -2.18 -0.61
N LEU A 103 9.79 -1.34 -1.10
CA LEU A 103 9.94 -1.01 -2.52
C LEU A 103 10.19 -2.25 -3.37
N ALA A 104 11.15 -3.09 -2.99
CA ALA A 104 11.47 -4.30 -3.72
C ALA A 104 10.28 -5.28 -3.76
N ALA A 105 9.58 -5.45 -2.63
CA ALA A 105 8.39 -6.29 -2.54
C ALA A 105 7.24 -5.75 -3.38
N PHE A 106 7.05 -4.43 -3.41
CA PHE A 106 6.05 -3.77 -4.25
C PHE A 106 6.33 -3.97 -5.74
N ILE A 107 7.58 -3.78 -6.18
CA ILE A 107 7.98 -4.00 -7.57
C ILE A 107 7.75 -5.47 -7.97
N ALA A 108 8.14 -6.41 -7.10
CA ALA A 108 7.89 -7.83 -7.31
C ALA A 108 6.40 -8.16 -7.40
N LEU A 109 5.56 -7.53 -6.56
CA LEU A 109 4.11 -7.67 -6.61
C LEU A 109 3.55 -7.16 -7.94
N VAL A 110 3.91 -5.95 -8.36
CA VAL A 110 3.47 -5.35 -9.63
C VAL A 110 3.88 -6.22 -10.81
N TYR A 111 5.14 -6.65 -10.86
CA TYR A 111 5.64 -7.52 -11.92
C TYR A 111 4.88 -8.86 -11.97
N THR A 112 4.66 -9.49 -10.81
CA THR A 112 3.94 -10.77 -10.73
C THR A 112 2.48 -10.62 -11.16
N MET A 113 1.80 -9.56 -10.70
CA MET A 113 0.43 -9.21 -11.11
C MET A 113 0.32 -9.03 -12.62
N VAL A 114 1.22 -8.25 -13.20
CA VAL A 114 1.26 -7.97 -14.64
C VAL A 114 1.46 -9.24 -15.46
N LYS A 115 2.40 -10.09 -15.02
CA LYS A 115 2.72 -11.36 -15.67
C LYS A 115 1.54 -12.33 -15.60
N GLU A 116 0.96 -12.55 -14.41
CA GLU A 116 -0.10 -13.53 -14.23
C GLU A 116 -1.43 -13.11 -14.86
N MET A 117 -1.72 -11.80 -14.87
CA MET A 117 -2.88 -11.28 -15.57
C MET A 117 -2.64 -11.20 -17.08
N ASN A 118 -1.48 -11.57 -17.62
CA ASN A 118 -1.17 -11.51 -19.07
C ASN A 118 -1.43 -10.12 -19.69
N TYR A 119 -0.97 -9.05 -19.05
CA TYR A 119 -1.10 -7.71 -19.63
C TYR A 119 -0.32 -7.56 -20.94
N LEU A 120 -0.79 -6.67 -21.83
CA LEU A 120 -0.12 -6.39 -23.11
C LEU A 120 1.26 -5.77 -22.87
N PRO A 121 2.24 -5.94 -23.78
CA PRO A 121 3.61 -5.47 -23.58
C PRO A 121 3.73 -3.99 -23.19
N TYR A 122 2.93 -3.11 -23.80
CA TYR A 122 2.95 -1.68 -23.45
C TYR A 122 2.42 -1.41 -22.02
N GLN A 123 1.39 -2.14 -21.58
CA GLN A 123 0.84 -2.02 -20.22
C GLN A 123 1.85 -2.52 -19.19
N THR A 124 2.52 -3.62 -19.51
CA THR A 124 3.61 -4.20 -18.73
C THR A 124 4.77 -3.23 -18.55
N ILE A 125 5.23 -2.62 -19.64
CA ILE A 125 6.32 -1.63 -19.61
C ILE A 125 5.92 -0.43 -18.75
N ILE A 126 4.69 0.07 -18.88
CA ILE A 126 4.21 1.21 -18.08
C ILE A 126 4.17 0.85 -16.59
N LEU A 127 3.52 -0.25 -16.20
CA LEU A 127 3.36 -0.62 -14.79
C LEU A 127 4.68 -1.00 -14.13
N VAL A 128 5.46 -1.89 -14.75
CA VAL A 128 6.73 -2.36 -14.20
C VAL A 128 7.78 -1.27 -14.28
N GLY A 129 7.82 -0.50 -15.37
CA GLY A 129 8.72 0.64 -15.54
C GLY A 129 8.46 1.72 -14.49
N LEU A 130 7.20 2.08 -14.25
CA LEU A 130 6.84 3.04 -13.21
C LEU A 130 7.22 2.55 -11.82
N ALA A 131 6.96 1.28 -11.50
CA ALA A 131 7.36 0.69 -10.23
C ALA A 131 8.89 0.67 -10.07
N ALA A 132 9.65 0.34 -11.12
CA ALA A 132 11.10 0.31 -11.10
C ALA A 132 11.72 1.70 -10.94
N LEU A 133 11.10 2.74 -11.51
CA LEU A 133 11.52 4.14 -11.34
C LEU A 133 11.43 4.63 -9.89
N LEU A 134 10.65 3.96 -9.03
CA LEU A 134 10.58 4.31 -7.61
C LEU A 134 11.92 4.15 -6.90
N ILE A 135 12.77 3.19 -7.30
CA ILE A 135 14.09 2.99 -6.68
C ILE A 135 14.97 4.24 -6.86
N PRO A 136 15.34 4.66 -8.08
CA PRO A 136 16.20 5.83 -8.25
C PRO A 136 15.56 7.11 -7.73
N LEU A 137 14.24 7.28 -7.89
CA LEU A 137 13.55 8.48 -7.40
C LEU A 137 13.54 8.57 -5.87
N THR A 138 13.33 7.46 -5.16
CA THR A 138 13.37 7.45 -3.68
C THR A 138 14.78 7.74 -3.17
N ILE A 139 15.82 7.22 -3.83
CA ILE A 139 17.21 7.49 -3.46
C ILE A 139 17.59 8.95 -3.70
N LEU A 140 17.18 9.52 -4.85
CA LEU A 140 17.50 10.90 -5.23
C LEU A 140 16.80 11.93 -4.35
N LEU A 141 15.51 11.74 -4.11
CA LEU A 141 14.69 12.69 -3.37
C LEU A 141 14.76 12.48 -1.86
N LYS A 142 15.23 11.30 -1.41
CA LYS A 142 15.30 10.90 0.02
C LYS A 142 13.96 11.09 0.74
N ASP A 143 12.87 10.91 0.00
CA ASP A 143 11.54 11.27 0.44
C ASP A 143 10.57 10.11 0.17
N GLN A 144 9.83 9.73 1.21
CA GLN A 144 8.78 8.72 1.17
C GLN A 144 7.61 9.15 0.25
N ILE A 145 7.45 10.45 0.01
CA ILE A 145 6.41 10.99 -0.88
C ILE A 145 6.45 10.32 -2.27
N VAL A 146 7.65 10.06 -2.81
CA VAL A 146 7.82 9.39 -4.10
C VAL A 146 7.19 8.01 -4.10
N PHE A 147 7.47 7.25 -3.04
CA PHE A 147 6.98 5.88 -2.91
C PHE A 147 5.45 5.85 -2.81
N ASP A 148 4.89 6.77 -2.02
CA ASP A 148 3.45 6.92 -1.85
C ASP A 148 2.73 7.24 -3.16
N TYR A 149 3.22 8.22 -3.93
CA TYR A 149 2.68 8.50 -5.26
C TYR A 149 2.90 7.36 -6.25
N GLY A 150 3.99 6.60 -6.11
CA GLY A 150 4.23 5.38 -6.86
C GLY A 150 3.15 4.33 -6.66
N ILE A 151 2.77 4.08 -5.41
CA ILE A 151 1.69 3.15 -5.05
C ILE A 151 0.36 3.66 -5.61
N ILE A 152 0.04 4.94 -5.40
CA ILE A 152 -1.21 5.57 -5.88
C ILE A 152 -1.32 5.45 -7.40
N THR A 153 -0.26 5.82 -8.11
CA THR A 153 -0.25 5.83 -9.59
C THR A 153 -0.34 4.40 -10.14
N SER A 154 0.39 3.45 -9.55
CA SER A 154 0.32 2.04 -9.97
C SER A 154 -1.07 1.45 -9.76
N ALA A 155 -1.69 1.71 -8.60
CA ALA A 155 -3.05 1.27 -8.30
C ALA A 155 -4.07 1.88 -9.27
N PHE A 156 -3.94 3.17 -9.59
CA PHE A 156 -4.80 3.83 -10.56
C PHE A 156 -4.65 3.25 -11.97
N LEU A 157 -3.42 2.94 -12.40
CA LEU A 157 -3.15 2.31 -13.69
C LEU A 157 -3.72 0.89 -13.77
N PHE A 158 -3.57 0.08 -12.71
CA PHE A 158 -4.22 -1.23 -12.62
C PHE A 158 -5.75 -1.10 -12.78
N PHE A 159 -6.36 -0.13 -12.11
CA PHE A 159 -7.80 0.13 -12.25
C PHE A 159 -8.18 0.49 -13.69
N ILE A 160 -7.45 1.41 -14.33
CA ILE A 160 -7.72 1.80 -15.72
C ILE A 160 -7.59 0.59 -16.65
N PHE A 161 -6.50 -0.16 -16.55
CA PHE A 161 -6.27 -1.25 -17.50
C PHE A 161 -7.23 -2.43 -17.28
N ASP A 162 -7.61 -2.74 -16.04
CA ASP A 162 -8.67 -3.72 -15.74
C ASP A 162 -10.02 -3.28 -16.37
N ARG A 163 -10.34 -1.97 -16.30
CA ARG A 163 -11.55 -1.41 -16.93
C ARG A 163 -11.52 -1.38 -18.45
N ILE A 164 -10.37 -1.14 -19.06
CA ILE A 164 -10.21 -1.16 -20.52
C ILE A 164 -10.33 -2.59 -21.05
N ARG A 165 -9.83 -3.58 -20.31
CA ARG A 165 -9.72 -4.96 -20.78
C ARG A 165 -11.07 -5.68 -20.92
N LYS A 166 -12.16 -5.19 -20.29
CA LYS A 166 -13.61 -5.55 -20.40
C LYS A 166 -14.05 -7.02 -20.61
N VAL A 167 -13.19 -8.02 -20.82
CA VAL A 167 -13.56 -9.29 -21.47
C VAL A 167 -12.90 -10.55 -20.88
N GLU A 168 -11.87 -10.44 -20.03
CA GLU A 168 -11.37 -11.61 -19.30
C GLU A 168 -11.75 -11.49 -17.82
N SER A 169 -12.42 -12.52 -17.29
CA SER A 169 -12.75 -12.59 -15.87
C SER A 169 -11.46 -12.58 -15.06
N THR A 170 -11.06 -11.41 -14.55
CA THR A 170 -9.96 -11.29 -13.60
C THR A 170 -10.19 -12.30 -12.49
N SER A 171 -9.24 -13.23 -12.31
CA SER A 171 -9.38 -14.30 -11.33
C SER A 171 -9.61 -13.72 -9.94
N GLU A 172 -10.37 -14.44 -9.12
CA GLU A 172 -10.68 -14.05 -7.75
C GLU A 172 -9.41 -13.72 -6.96
N MET A 173 -8.34 -14.47 -7.18
CA MET A 173 -7.04 -14.27 -6.56
C MET A 173 -6.45 -12.88 -6.86
N HIS A 174 -6.46 -12.47 -8.13
CA HIS A 174 -5.94 -11.16 -8.55
C HIS A 174 -6.83 -10.02 -8.01
N LEU A 175 -8.15 -10.22 -8.00
CA LEU A 175 -9.09 -9.24 -7.44
C LEU A 175 -8.84 -9.00 -5.94
N LYS A 176 -8.53 -10.03 -5.14
CA LYS A 176 -8.20 -9.86 -3.71
C LYS A 176 -7.02 -8.91 -3.52
N VAL A 177 -5.98 -9.09 -4.33
CA VAL A 177 -4.75 -8.29 -4.25
C VAL A 177 -5.00 -6.87 -4.75
N LEU A 178 -5.73 -6.71 -5.86
CA LEU A 178 -6.15 -5.39 -6.35
C LEU A 178 -6.95 -4.64 -5.30
N TYR A 179 -7.89 -5.29 -4.60
CA TYR A 179 -8.61 -4.63 -3.53
C TYR A 179 -7.68 -4.10 -2.43
N VAL A 180 -6.72 -4.91 -1.97
CA VAL A 180 -5.74 -4.48 -0.95
C VAL A 180 -4.93 -3.30 -1.48
N MET A 181 -4.42 -3.38 -2.71
CA MET A 181 -3.68 -2.29 -3.35
C MET A 181 -4.51 -0.99 -3.46
N TYR A 182 -5.77 -1.09 -3.88
CA TYR A 182 -6.67 0.05 -3.95
C TYR A 182 -6.96 0.64 -2.57
N GLY A 183 -7.12 -0.20 -1.54
CA GLY A 183 -7.29 0.24 -0.17
C GLY A 183 -6.09 1.02 0.36
N VAL A 184 -4.88 0.47 0.18
CA VAL A 184 -3.62 1.12 0.55
C VAL A 184 -3.47 2.44 -0.19
N ALA A 185 -3.64 2.45 -1.51
CA ALA A 185 -3.54 3.65 -2.32
C ALA A 185 -4.55 4.74 -1.89
N SER A 186 -5.78 4.36 -1.55
CA SER A 186 -6.81 5.31 -1.13
C SER A 186 -6.46 5.98 0.20
N ILE A 187 -6.00 5.20 1.19
CA ILE A 187 -5.56 5.74 2.49
C ILE A 187 -4.35 6.65 2.30
N THR A 188 -3.34 6.20 1.56
CA THR A 188 -2.14 7.00 1.29
C THR A 188 -2.47 8.29 0.54
N PHE A 189 -3.39 8.25 -0.42
CA PHE A 189 -3.84 9.45 -1.12
C PHE A 189 -4.52 10.45 -0.18
N MET A 190 -5.44 10.00 0.66
CA MET A 190 -6.11 10.87 1.64
C MET A 190 -5.11 11.47 2.63
N GLU A 191 -4.13 10.70 3.08
CA GLU A 191 -3.07 11.19 3.96
C GLU A 191 -2.28 12.33 3.29
N ARG A 192 -1.86 12.12 2.04
CA ARG A 192 -1.09 13.14 1.31
C ARG A 192 -1.91 14.39 1.05
N ILE A 193 -3.20 14.29 0.71
CA ILE A 193 -4.06 15.48 0.59
C ILE A 193 -4.16 16.23 1.91
N THR A 194 -4.31 15.50 3.03
CA THR A 194 -4.48 16.10 4.36
C THR A 194 -3.27 16.93 4.79
N TYR A 195 -2.06 16.54 4.38
CA TYR A 195 -0.80 17.23 4.76
C TYR A 195 -0.20 18.15 3.68
N ILE A 196 -0.87 18.32 2.53
CA ILE A 196 -0.43 19.28 1.49
C ILE A 196 -0.81 20.73 1.83
N PHE A 197 -1.77 20.92 2.75
CA PHE A 197 -2.24 22.21 3.25
C PHE A 197 -1.80 22.41 4.70
#